data_AF-A0A358SUD2-F1
#
_entry.id   AF-A0A358SUD2-F1
#
_cell.length_a   1.000
_cell.length_b   1.000
_cell.length_c   1.000
_cell.angle_alpha   90.00
_cell.angle_beta   90.00
_cell.angle_gamma   90.00
#
_symmetry.space_group_name_H-M   'P 1'
#
loop_
_entity.id
_entity.type
_entity.pdbx_description
1 polymer ?
#
loop_
_entity_poly.entity_id
_entity_poly.type
_entity_poly.pdbx_seq_one_letter_code
_entity_poly.pdbx_strand_id
1 'polypeptide(L)'
;MDPGFRGEVADLYHRYRHGYPAAVLDAITGAFGLGPGDIVVDLGCGTGQLAVPMASRVRAVLGVDPEPDMLARARPMPGAGGLAD
;
A
#
# COMPACT_ATOMS: atom_id res chain seq x y z
N MET A 1 0.91 23.98 1.27
CA MET A 1 -0.44 23.51 1.64
C MET A 1 -0.21 22.21 2.38
N ASP A 2 -0.47 22.18 3.69
CA ASP A 2 -0.35 20.95 4.48
C ASP A 2 -1.55 20.05 4.14
N PRO A 3 -1.34 18.87 3.54
CA PRO A 3 -2.44 18.00 3.12
C PRO A 3 -3.18 17.35 4.29
N GLY A 4 -2.71 17.48 5.54
CA GLY A 4 -3.46 17.11 6.74
C GLY A 4 -3.52 15.61 7.03
N PHE A 5 -2.60 14.80 6.48
CA PHE A 5 -2.54 13.35 6.70
C PHE A 5 -1.81 12.93 7.99
N ARG A 6 -1.83 13.77 9.04
CA ARG A 6 -1.06 13.57 10.27
C ARG A 6 -1.96 13.21 11.45
N GLY A 7 -1.41 12.50 12.43
CA GLY A 7 -2.08 12.22 13.70
C GLY A 7 -3.46 11.55 13.55
N GLU A 8 -4.52 12.21 14.06
CA GLU A 8 -5.88 11.65 14.14
C GLU A 8 -6.47 11.32 12.76
N VAL A 9 -6.12 12.06 11.71
CA VAL A 9 -6.60 11.80 10.34
C VAL A 9 -6.07 10.47 9.81
N ALA A 10 -4.81 10.13 10.08
CA ALA A 10 -4.25 8.83 9.72
C ALA A 10 -4.93 7.68 10.47
N ASP A 11 -5.42 7.91 11.71
CA ASP A 11 -6.10 6.89 12.53
C ASP A 11 -7.50 6.63 11.98
N LEU A 12 -8.22 7.71 11.67
CA LEU A 12 -9.53 7.65 11.04
C LEU A 12 -9.44 6.98 9.66
N TYR A 13 -8.40 7.28 8.88
CA TYR A 13 -8.20 6.67 7.57
C TYR A 13 -7.94 5.17 7.65
N HIS A 14 -7.03 4.75 8.54
CA HIS A 14 -6.74 3.33 8.77
C HIS A 14 -7.98 2.57 9.25
N ARG A 15 -8.81 3.19 10.10
CA ARG A 15 -9.97 2.56 10.72
C ARG A 15 -11.20 2.47 9.82
N TYR A 16 -11.45 3.48 8.97
CA TYR A 16 -12.70 3.57 8.20
C TYR A 16 -12.55 3.27 6.70
N ARG A 17 -11.35 3.31 6.13
CA ARG A 17 -11.19 2.95 4.73
C ARG A 17 -11.25 1.43 4.60
N HIS A 18 -12.31 0.93 3.97
CA HIS A 18 -12.48 -0.49 3.69
C HIS A 18 -11.32 -0.99 2.82
N GLY A 19 -10.78 -2.19 3.14
CA GLY A 19 -9.76 -2.83 2.32
C GLY A 19 -10.28 -3.15 0.91
N TYR A 20 -9.37 -3.38 -0.03
CA TYR A 20 -9.74 -3.71 -1.41
C TYR A 20 -10.32 -5.13 -1.50
N PRO A 21 -11.49 -5.32 -2.13
CA PRO A 21 -12.00 -6.65 -2.45
C PRO A 21 -11.02 -7.41 -3.35
N ALA A 22 -10.98 -8.74 -3.23
CA ALA A 22 -10.14 -9.59 -4.06
C ALA A 22 -10.33 -9.35 -5.58
N ALA A 23 -11.57 -9.08 -6.00
CA ALA A 23 -11.89 -8.78 -7.40
C ALA A 23 -11.16 -7.54 -7.95
N VAL A 24 -10.86 -6.54 -7.11
CA VAL A 24 -10.08 -5.36 -7.54
C VAL A 24 -8.64 -5.77 -7.80
N LEU A 25 -8.07 -6.56 -6.90
CA LEU A 25 -6.72 -7.10 -7.09
C LEU A 25 -6.67 -7.98 -8.34
N ASP A 26 -7.70 -8.79 -8.59
CA ASP A 26 -7.78 -9.69 -9.77
C ASP A 26 -7.80 -8.89 -11.06
N ALA A 27 -8.59 -7.81 -11.08
CA ALA A 27 -8.66 -6.89 -12.20
C ALA A 27 -7.31 -6.22 -12.48
N ILE A 28 -6.58 -5.78 -11.44
CA ILE A 28 -5.25 -5.18 -11.59
C ILE A 28 -4.26 -6.21 -12.13
N THR A 29 -4.18 -7.39 -11.51
CA THR A 29 -3.25 -8.44 -11.97
C THR A 29 -3.55 -8.90 -13.40
N GLY A 30 -4.83 -9.03 -13.76
CA GLY A 30 -5.25 -9.41 -15.09
C GLY A 30 -4.98 -8.33 -16.14
N ALA A 31 -5.25 -7.07 -15.83
CA ALA A 31 -5.07 -5.94 -16.76
C ALA A 31 -3.59 -5.74 -17.14
N PHE A 32 -2.67 -5.95 -16.19
CA PHE A 32 -1.24 -5.75 -16.40
C PHE A 32 -0.46 -7.05 -16.61
N GLY A 33 -1.12 -8.21 -16.56
CA GLY A 33 -0.46 -9.52 -16.68
C GLY A 33 0.54 -9.81 -15.56
N LEU A 34 0.30 -9.28 -14.35
CA LEU A 34 1.21 -9.41 -13.22
C LEU A 34 1.23 -10.83 -12.66
N GLY A 35 2.39 -11.28 -12.20
CA GLY A 35 2.58 -12.54 -11.54
C GLY A 35 3.80 -12.59 -10.62
N PRO A 36 4.18 -13.79 -10.13
CA PRO A 36 5.20 -13.97 -9.09
C PRO A 36 6.62 -13.51 -9.46
N GLY A 37 6.86 -13.13 -10.71
CA GLY A 37 8.13 -12.55 -11.17
C GLY A 37 8.21 -11.03 -11.03
N ASP A 38 7.08 -10.35 -10.88
CA ASP A 38 6.99 -8.89 -11.02
C ASP A 38 7.17 -8.14 -9.72
N ILE A 39 7.69 -6.92 -9.84
CA ILE A 39 7.82 -5.97 -8.73
C ILE A 39 6.84 -4.83 -8.98
N VAL A 40 6.00 -4.53 -8.00
CA VAL A 40 5.00 -3.45 -8.07
C VAL A 40 5.42 -2.30 -7.17
N VAL A 41 5.23 -1.06 -7.63
CA VAL A 41 5.39 0.14 -6.82
C VAL A 41 4.01 0.76 -6.57
N ASP A 42 3.64 0.90 -5.30
CA ASP A 42 2.40 1.53 -4.84
C ASP A 42 2.69 2.95 -4.36
N LEU A 43 2.35 3.94 -5.19
CA LEU A 43 2.60 5.37 -4.92
C LEU A 43 1.41 5.98 -4.16
N GLY A 44 1.68 6.52 -2.97
CA GLY A 44 0.64 6.95 -2.03
C GLY A 44 -0.01 5.76 -1.33
N CYS A 45 0.82 4.81 -0.87
CA CYS A 45 0.34 3.52 -0.35
C CYS A 45 -0.43 3.66 0.98
N GLY A 46 -0.34 4.82 1.65
CA GLY A 46 -0.92 5.06 2.96
C GLY A 46 -0.48 3.99 3.96
N THR A 47 -1.44 3.37 4.63
CA THR A 47 -1.17 2.25 5.55
C THR A 47 -1.08 0.88 4.86
N GLY A 48 -0.82 0.85 3.54
CA GLY A 48 -0.56 -0.39 2.79
C GLY A 48 -1.79 -1.22 2.43
N GLN A 49 -2.97 -0.61 2.31
CA GLN A 49 -4.22 -1.34 2.07
C GLN A 49 -4.28 -2.07 0.72
N LEU A 50 -3.59 -1.54 -0.30
CA LEU A 50 -3.40 -2.20 -1.60
C LEU A 50 -2.11 -3.02 -1.61
N ALA A 51 -1.01 -2.43 -1.15
CA ALA A 51 0.31 -3.07 -1.18
C ALA A 51 0.37 -4.43 -0.46
N VAL A 52 -0.22 -4.53 0.75
CA VAL A 52 -0.18 -5.75 1.56
C VAL A 52 -0.86 -6.93 0.87
N PRO A 53 -2.13 -6.86 0.42
CA PRO A 53 -2.75 -8.00 -0.25
C PRO A 53 -2.15 -8.26 -1.64
N MET A 54 -1.63 -7.24 -2.33
CA MET A 54 -0.94 -7.42 -3.62
C MET A 54 0.36 -8.24 -3.48
N ALA A 55 1.05 -8.14 -2.34
CA ALA A 55 2.28 -8.90 -2.08
C ALA A 55 2.10 -10.43 -2.13
N SER A 56 0.87 -10.94 -2.07
CA SER A 56 0.58 -12.38 -2.25
C SER A 56 0.53 -12.84 -3.71
N ARG A 57 0.57 -11.90 -4.67
CA ARG A 57 0.31 -12.16 -6.10
C ARG A 57 1.52 -11.88 -7.00
N VAL A 58 2.48 -11.12 -6.48
CA VAL A 58 3.68 -10.68 -7.20
C VAL A 58 4.92 -11.00 -6.39
N ARG A 59 6.11 -10.80 -6.97
CA ARG A 59 7.39 -11.05 -6.28
C ARG A 59 7.57 -10.17 -5.06
N ALA A 60 7.29 -8.88 -5.22
CA ALA A 60 7.46 -7.87 -4.18
C ALA A 60 6.61 -6.64 -4.46
N VAL A 61 6.25 -5.92 -3.41
CA VAL A 61 5.60 -4.61 -3.50
C VAL A 61 6.40 -3.58 -2.71
N LEU A 62 6.74 -2.48 -3.36
CA LEU A 62 7.35 -1.31 -2.74
C LEU A 62 6.25 -0.26 -2.52
N GLY A 63 5.90 -0.02 -1.26
CA GLY A 63 5.01 1.08 -0.90
C GLY A 63 5.79 2.37 -0.68
N VAL A 64 5.33 3.46 -1.27
CA VAL A 64 5.90 4.81 -1.09
C VAL A 64 4.79 5.75 -0.63
N ASP A 65 5.03 6.51 0.42
CA ASP A 65 4.12 7.55 0.90
C ASP A 65 4.94 8.72 1.46
N PRO A 66 4.60 9.98 1.14
CA PRO A 66 5.33 11.14 1.65
C PRO A 66 5.06 11.42 3.13
N GLU A 67 4.05 10.80 3.75
CA GLU A 67 3.69 11.04 5.14
C GLU A 67 4.23 9.92 6.06
N PRO A 68 5.24 10.21 6.91
CA PRO A 68 5.85 9.19 7.78
C PRO A 68 4.86 8.50 8.71
N ASP A 69 3.83 9.21 9.19
CA ASP A 69 2.78 8.65 10.04
C ASP A 69 2.00 7.52 9.34
N MET A 70 1.82 7.60 8.01
CA MET A 70 1.16 6.57 7.21
C MET A 70 2.01 5.30 7.12
N LEU A 71 3.31 5.47 6.86
CA LEU A 71 4.27 4.36 6.77
C LEU A 71 4.45 3.67 8.13
N ALA A 72 4.51 4.42 9.23
CA ALA A 72 4.61 3.87 10.59
C ALA A 72 3.43 2.96 10.96
N ARG A 73 2.27 3.19 10.33
CA ARG A 73 1.02 2.43 10.53
C ARG A 73 0.77 1.39 9.46
N ALA A 74 1.60 1.35 8.42
CA ALA A 74 1.54 0.30 7.42
C ALA A 74 1.84 -1.05 8.08
N ARG A 75 1.05 -2.08 7.75
CA ARG A 75 1.33 -3.43 8.25
C ARG A 75 2.70 -3.87 7.74
N PRO A 76 3.51 -4.57 8.56
CA PRO A 76 4.79 -5.10 8.10
C PRO A 76 4.59 -5.93 6.84
N MET A 77 5.25 -5.54 5.75
CA MET A 77 5.23 -6.23 4.47
C MET A 77 6.51 -7.06 4.33
N PRO A 78 6.43 -8.36 4.02
CA PRO A 78 7.61 -9.13 3.64
C PRO A 78 8.27 -8.49 2.41
N GLY A 79 9.52 -8.07 2.54
CA GLY A 79 10.29 -7.46 1.43
C GLY A 79 10.13 -5.95 1.25
N ALA A 80 9.43 -5.25 2.14
CA ALA A 80 9.34 -3.79 2.07
C ALA A 80 10.56 -3.11 2.71
N GLY A 81 11.41 -2.51 1.88
CA GLY A 81 12.24 -1.39 2.29
C GLY A 81 11.43 -0.11 2.14
N GLY A 82 10.94 0.46 3.23
CA GLY A 82 10.39 1.82 3.20
C GLY A 82 11.53 2.81 2.96
N LEU A 83 11.46 3.57 1.87
CA LEU A 83 12.33 4.72 1.66
C LEU A 83 11.57 5.95 2.15
N ALA A 84 12.04 6.54 3.25
CA ALA A 84 11.64 7.85 3.73
C ALA A 84 12.89 8.75 3.63
N ASP A 85 12.77 9.87 2.95
CA ASP A 85 13.76 10.95 2.96
C ASP A 85 13.52 11.89 4.15
#